data_AF-A4FB51-F1
#
_entry.id   AF-A4FB51-F1
#
_cell.length_a   1.000
_cell.length_b   1.000
_cell.length_c   1.000
_cell.angle_alpha   90.00
_cell.angle_beta   90.00
_cell.angle_gamma   90.00
#
_symmetry.space_group_name_H-M   'P 1'
#
loop_
_entity.id
_entity.type
_entity.pdbx_description
1 polymer ?
#
loop_
_entity_poly.entity_id
_entity_poly.type
_entity_poly.pdbx_seq_one_letter_code
_entity_poly.pdbx_strand_id
1 'polypeptide(L)'
;MPRTSDPAPLGEDTAAACAERFACLADPTRVRLLHRVAVAGSPVAVGELAQELGISESTCSEHLRGLAEGGFVLLDAACAAVKDPHVLWAALVPEKPRGWSPRVDDDVVVRALRPSDWPGVRRIYAEGIETGNATFETEVPDHGTLEAKWLPGHRWVAEAGGRIAGWGAATAVSSRPCYSGVVETSVYVGADARGRGVGNALLRKQIEAADADGLWTLQTAIFPENVASLALHRAAGFRTVGVRERIARHHGVWRDTVILERRRPGDDAV
;
A
#
# COMPACT_ATOMS: atom_id res chain seq x y z
N MET A 1 -6.74 -36.73 -11.17
CA MET A 1 -6.40 -36.32 -12.54
C MET A 1 -6.10 -34.82 -12.55
N PRO A 2 -5.31 -34.34 -13.51
CA PRO A 2 -3.88 -34.07 -13.38
C PRO A 2 -3.56 -32.88 -12.46
N ARG A 3 -2.36 -32.90 -11.86
CA ARG A 3 -1.80 -31.81 -11.06
C ARG A 3 -1.92 -30.50 -11.84
N THR A 4 -2.37 -29.43 -11.20
CA THR A 4 -2.11 -28.08 -11.69
C THR A 4 -0.64 -28.03 -12.06
N SER A 5 -0.36 -27.75 -13.33
CA SER A 5 1.01 -27.65 -13.84
C SER A 5 1.78 -26.77 -12.87
N ASP A 6 2.86 -27.31 -12.30
CA ASP A 6 3.88 -26.46 -11.67
C ASP A 6 4.09 -25.25 -12.59
N PRO A 7 4.13 -24.03 -12.06
CA PRO A 7 4.40 -22.86 -12.89
C PRO A 7 5.64 -23.19 -13.71
N ALA A 8 5.50 -23.11 -15.04
CA ALA A 8 6.57 -23.50 -15.94
C ALA A 8 7.85 -22.79 -15.48
N PRO A 9 8.98 -23.51 -15.37
CA PRO A 9 10.23 -22.89 -14.97
C PRO A 9 10.50 -21.67 -15.86
N LEU A 10 10.99 -20.60 -15.25
CA LEU A 10 11.35 -19.37 -15.97
C LEU A 10 12.24 -19.75 -17.16
N GLY A 11 11.82 -19.34 -18.36
CA GLY A 11 12.62 -19.53 -19.56
C GLY A 11 13.97 -18.83 -19.41
N GLU A 12 15.02 -19.39 -20.01
CA GLU A 12 16.41 -18.92 -19.86
C GLU A 12 16.56 -17.42 -20.17
N ASP A 13 15.90 -16.93 -21.22
CA ASP A 13 15.94 -15.51 -21.60
C ASP A 13 15.31 -14.59 -20.55
N THR A 14 14.23 -15.04 -19.91
CA THR A 14 13.57 -14.27 -18.85
C THR A 14 14.39 -14.29 -17.57
N ALA A 15 15.02 -15.43 -17.25
CA ALA A 15 15.93 -15.56 -16.12
C ALA A 15 17.18 -14.69 -16.31
N ALA A 16 17.77 -14.67 -17.51
CA ALA A 16 18.90 -13.82 -17.85
C ALA A 16 18.57 -12.33 -17.74
N ALA A 17 17.44 -11.89 -18.30
CA ALA A 17 16.97 -10.51 -18.18
C ALA A 17 16.70 -10.10 -16.71
N CYS A 18 16.21 -11.02 -15.89
CA CYS A 18 16.07 -10.79 -14.45
C CYS A 18 17.44 -10.67 -13.76
N ALA A 19 18.38 -11.55 -14.08
CA ALA A 19 19.72 -11.54 -13.51
C ALA A 19 20.47 -10.22 -13.82
N GLU A 20 20.35 -9.70 -15.05
CA GLU A 20 20.93 -8.40 -15.43
C GLU A 20 20.34 -7.24 -14.60
N ARG A 21 19.02 -7.25 -14.38
CA ARG A 21 18.36 -6.27 -13.51
C ARG A 21 18.84 -6.37 -12.06
N PHE A 22 19.00 -7.57 -11.52
CA PHE A 22 19.54 -7.77 -10.16
C PHE A 22 21.01 -7.36 -10.05
N ALA A 23 21.82 -7.63 -11.08
CA ALA A 23 23.22 -7.21 -11.13
C ALA A 23 23.34 -5.67 -11.09
N CYS A 24 22.43 -4.96 -11.76
CA CYS A 24 22.34 -3.51 -11.64
C CYS A 24 22.06 -3.07 -10.19
N LEU A 25 21.18 -3.76 -9.46
CA LEU A 25 20.89 -3.44 -8.05
C LEU A 25 21.92 -3.92 -7.03
N ALA A 26 22.94 -4.68 -7.46
CA ALA A 26 24.00 -5.19 -6.55
C ALA A 26 24.97 -4.10 -6.04
N ASP A 27 24.70 -2.82 -6.34
CA ASP A 27 25.47 -1.67 -5.88
C ASP A 27 24.65 -0.85 -4.85
N PRO A 28 25.16 -0.65 -3.62
CA PRO A 28 24.45 0.08 -2.56
C PRO A 28 24.10 1.53 -2.91
N THR A 29 24.91 2.21 -3.72
CA THR A 29 24.67 3.58 -4.15
C THR A 29 23.50 3.62 -5.13
N ARG A 30 23.42 2.67 -6.07
CA ARG A 30 22.26 2.53 -6.97
C ARG A 30 20.98 2.25 -6.21
N VAL A 31 21.01 1.39 -5.18
CA VAL A 31 19.83 1.13 -4.33
C VAL A 31 19.38 2.41 -3.60
N ARG A 32 20.31 3.18 -3.03
CA ARG A 32 20.00 4.45 -2.33
C ARG A 32 19.42 5.51 -3.27
N LEU A 33 20.00 5.67 -4.45
CA LEU A 33 19.50 6.58 -5.49
C LEU A 33 18.09 6.18 -5.92
N LEU A 34 17.90 4.89 -6.21
CA LEU A 34 16.61 4.36 -6.65
C LEU A 34 15.53 4.56 -5.58
N HIS A 35 15.84 4.30 -4.32
CA HIS A 35 14.93 4.57 -3.20
C HIS A 35 14.56 6.06 -3.11
N ARG A 36 15.54 6.97 -3.26
CA ARG A 36 15.26 8.40 -3.14
C ARG A 36 14.36 8.92 -4.26
N VAL A 37 14.62 8.50 -5.50
CA VAL A 37 13.79 8.85 -6.67
C VAL A 37 12.38 8.26 -6.51
N ALA A 38 12.25 7.05 -5.94
CA ALA A 38 10.96 6.43 -5.66
C ALA A 38 10.14 7.17 -4.59
N VAL A 39 10.78 7.59 -3.50
CA VAL A 39 10.12 8.32 -2.40
C VAL A 39 9.71 9.72 -2.82
N ALA A 40 10.45 10.35 -3.74
CA ALA A 40 10.13 11.71 -4.20
C ALA A 40 8.76 11.80 -4.89
N GLY A 41 8.32 10.74 -5.58
CA GLY A 41 7.05 10.74 -6.32
C GLY A 41 6.99 11.70 -7.52
N SER A 42 8.07 12.43 -7.80
CA SER A 42 8.26 13.35 -8.92
C SER A 42 9.70 13.26 -9.44
N PRO A 43 10.00 13.76 -10.67
CA PRO A 43 11.37 13.84 -11.16
C PRO A 43 12.27 14.63 -10.20
N VAL A 44 13.46 14.10 -9.92
CA VAL A 44 14.45 14.69 -9.00
C VAL A 44 15.69 15.10 -9.79
N ALA A 45 16.23 16.28 -9.50
CA ALA A 45 17.45 16.77 -10.16
C ALA A 45 18.67 15.92 -9.74
N VAL A 46 19.57 15.67 -10.70
CA VAL A 46 20.80 14.89 -10.43
C VAL A 46 21.67 15.55 -9.35
N GLY A 47 21.76 16.89 -9.36
CA GLY A 47 22.50 17.64 -8.33
C GLY A 47 21.92 17.49 -6.93
N GLU A 48 20.58 17.45 -6.80
CA GLU A 48 19.90 17.22 -5.53
C GLU A 48 20.20 15.82 -4.99
N LEU A 49 20.11 14.79 -5.86
CA LEU A 49 20.43 13.41 -5.51
C LEU A 49 21.90 13.25 -5.07
N ALA A 50 22.83 13.89 -5.80
CA ALA A 50 24.26 13.83 -5.48
C ALA A 50 24.55 14.46 -4.11
N GLN A 51 23.97 15.63 -3.85
CA GLN A 51 24.12 16.35 -2.60
C GLN A 51 23.60 15.54 -1.41
N GLU A 52 22.41 14.97 -1.51
CA GLU A 52 21.80 14.19 -0.43
C GLU A 52 22.55 12.91 -0.11
N LEU A 53 23.08 12.23 -1.13
CA LEU A 53 23.82 10.98 -0.92
C LEU A 53 25.27 11.21 -0.51
N GLY A 54 25.76 12.45 -0.58
CA GLY A 54 27.14 12.82 -0.29
C GLY A 54 28.12 12.29 -1.33
N ILE A 55 27.71 12.22 -2.60
CA ILE A 55 28.52 11.73 -3.73
C ILE A 55 28.71 12.83 -4.78
N SER A 56 29.68 12.66 -5.68
CA SER A 56 29.86 13.61 -6.78
C SER A 56 28.71 13.52 -7.79
N GLU A 57 28.40 14.61 -8.49
CA GLU A 57 27.40 14.61 -9.56
C GLU A 57 27.77 13.66 -10.71
N SER A 58 29.06 13.48 -11.00
CA SER A 58 29.50 12.52 -12.03
C SER A 58 29.25 11.08 -11.61
N THR A 59 29.55 10.74 -10.34
CA THR A 59 29.26 9.42 -9.75
C THR A 59 27.76 9.16 -9.71
N CYS A 60 26.96 10.16 -9.31
CA CYS A 60 25.50 10.06 -9.32
C CYS A 60 24.97 9.79 -10.72
N SER A 61 25.44 10.55 -11.72
CA SER A 61 25.05 10.39 -13.13
C SER A 61 25.40 9.01 -13.67
N GLU A 62 26.56 8.47 -13.32
CA GLU A 62 27.00 7.13 -13.74
C GLU A 62 26.09 6.03 -13.17
N HIS A 63 25.80 6.07 -11.87
CA HIS A 63 24.89 5.13 -11.23
C HIS A 63 23.45 5.24 -11.76
N LEU A 64 22.98 6.46 -12.01
CA LEU A 64 21.67 6.72 -12.61
C LEU A 64 21.58 6.16 -14.04
N ARG A 65 22.64 6.27 -14.84
CA ARG A 65 22.69 5.66 -16.18
C ARG A 65 22.57 4.15 -16.11
N GLY A 66 23.30 3.50 -15.19
CA GLY A 66 23.16 2.06 -14.96
C GLY A 66 21.75 1.66 -14.52
N LEU A 67 21.10 2.47 -13.66
CA LEU A 67 19.70 2.27 -13.28
C LEU A 67 18.73 2.44 -14.47
N ALA A 68 19.02 3.37 -15.38
CA ALA A 68 18.19 3.60 -16.58
C ALA A 68 18.32 2.46 -17.60
N GLU A 69 19.54 1.97 -17.82
CA GLU A 69 19.82 0.78 -18.63
C GLU A 69 19.15 -0.47 -18.06
N GLY A 70 19.17 -0.63 -16.73
CA GLY A 70 18.42 -1.66 -16.01
C GLY A 70 16.90 -1.47 -16.03
N GLY A 71 16.40 -0.36 -16.59
CA GLY A 71 14.98 -0.05 -16.73
C GLY A 71 14.29 0.41 -15.44
N PHE A 72 15.03 0.81 -14.42
CA PHE A 72 14.49 1.24 -13.12
C PHE A 72 14.08 2.72 -13.09
N VAL A 73 14.84 3.58 -13.79
CA VAL A 73 14.58 5.02 -13.87
C VAL A 73 14.50 5.49 -15.31
N LEU A 74 13.78 6.58 -15.54
CA LEU A 74 13.87 7.41 -16.73
C LEU A 74 14.80 8.58 -16.42
N LEU A 75 15.69 8.89 -17.38
CA LEU A 75 16.57 10.05 -17.30
C LEU A 75 16.18 11.05 -18.37
N ASP A 76 16.09 12.31 -17.96
CA ASP A 76 16.19 13.48 -18.81
C ASP A 76 17.55 14.15 -18.55
N ALA A 77 17.95 15.12 -19.38
CA ALA A 77 19.26 15.77 -19.38
C ALA A 77 19.73 16.28 -18.00
N ALA A 78 18.81 16.51 -17.05
CA ALA A 78 19.12 16.95 -15.69
C ALA A 78 18.36 16.23 -14.56
N CYS A 79 17.43 15.32 -14.86
CA CYS A 79 16.50 14.76 -13.87
C CYS A 79 16.33 13.24 -14.01
N ALA A 80 16.06 12.59 -12.87
CA ALA A 80 15.70 11.18 -12.81
C ALA A 80 14.27 11.00 -12.26
N ALA A 81 13.48 10.13 -12.89
CA ALA A 81 12.16 9.73 -12.43
C ALA A 81 12.03 8.21 -12.44
N VAL A 82 11.17 7.64 -11.60
CA VAL A 82 10.92 6.19 -11.65
C VAL A 82 10.21 5.83 -12.96
N LYS A 83 10.71 4.83 -13.69
CA LYS A 83 10.11 4.38 -14.95
C LYS A 83 8.80 3.62 -14.74
N ASP A 84 8.77 2.77 -13.72
CA ASP A 84 7.57 2.04 -13.30
C ASP A 84 7.58 1.85 -11.76
N PRO A 85 6.70 2.55 -11.02
CA PRO A 85 6.58 2.42 -9.56
C PRO A 85 6.24 1.00 -9.09
N HIS A 86 5.64 0.18 -9.95
CA HIS A 86 5.22 -1.18 -9.63
C HIS A 86 6.37 -2.19 -9.68
N VAL A 87 7.34 -2.02 -10.60
CA VAL A 87 8.51 -2.92 -10.75
C VAL A 87 9.57 -2.65 -9.67
N LEU A 88 9.76 -1.38 -9.27
CA LEU A 88 10.69 -1.01 -8.20
C LEU A 88 10.36 -1.70 -6.87
N TRP A 89 9.08 -1.74 -6.51
CA TRP A 89 8.63 -2.32 -5.26
C TRP A 89 8.83 -3.84 -5.22
N ALA A 90 8.68 -4.54 -6.36
CA ALA A 90 8.92 -5.98 -6.43
C ALA A 90 10.41 -6.35 -6.27
N ALA A 91 11.32 -5.47 -6.69
CA ALA A 91 12.77 -5.71 -6.64
C ALA A 91 13.47 -5.19 -5.37
N LEU A 92 12.91 -4.14 -4.73
CA LEU A 92 13.52 -3.49 -3.55
C LEU A 92 12.90 -3.88 -2.22
N VAL A 93 11.77 -4.58 -2.23
CA VAL A 93 11.24 -5.18 -1.01
C VAL A 93 11.86 -6.57 -0.92
N PRO A 94 12.86 -6.79 -0.03
CA PRO A 94 13.26 -8.15 0.26
C PRO A 94 11.98 -8.89 0.67
N GLU A 95 11.72 -10.06 0.07
CA GLU A 95 10.78 -11.01 0.65
C GLU A 95 11.06 -11.05 2.14
N LYS A 96 10.07 -10.64 2.95
CA LYS A 96 10.28 -10.47 4.38
C LYS A 96 10.85 -11.77 4.94
N PRO A 97 11.92 -11.72 5.76
CA PRO A 97 12.27 -12.88 6.56
C PRO A 97 11.03 -13.28 7.37
N ARG A 98 10.70 -14.58 7.35
CA ARG A 98 9.58 -15.13 8.12
C ARG A 98 9.70 -14.64 9.57
N GLY A 99 8.72 -13.88 10.04
CA GLY A 99 8.68 -13.35 11.41
C GLY A 99 8.90 -11.84 11.58
N TRP A 100 9.09 -11.04 10.52
CA TRP A 100 9.07 -9.58 10.67
C TRP A 100 7.67 -9.10 11.06
N SER A 101 7.53 -8.61 12.30
CA SER A 101 6.35 -7.90 12.77
C SER A 101 6.66 -6.40 12.79
N PRO A 102 5.82 -5.55 12.16
CA PRO A 102 6.00 -4.10 12.24
C PRO A 102 5.97 -3.67 13.71
N ARG A 103 6.90 -2.80 14.12
CA ARG A 103 6.91 -2.23 15.47
C ARG A 103 5.62 -1.42 15.66
N VAL A 104 4.82 -1.85 16.61
CA VAL A 104 3.64 -1.13 17.09
C VAL A 104 4.03 -0.56 18.44
N ASP A 105 3.80 0.74 18.65
CA ASP A 105 4.08 1.35 19.95
C ASP A 105 3.24 0.67 21.03
N ASP A 106 3.81 0.48 22.23
CA ASP A 106 3.22 -0.32 23.30
C ASP A 106 1.88 0.24 23.81
N ASP A 107 1.61 1.53 23.61
CA ASP A 107 0.36 2.19 24.00
C ASP A 107 -0.75 2.09 22.94
N VAL A 108 -0.48 1.49 21.78
CA VAL A 108 -1.48 1.31 20.72
C VAL A 108 -2.36 0.10 21.03
N VAL A 109 -3.64 0.36 21.31
CA VAL A 109 -4.63 -0.67 21.62
C VAL A 109 -5.75 -0.65 20.58
N VAL A 110 -5.99 -1.78 19.91
CA VAL A 110 -7.10 -1.93 18.97
C VAL A 110 -8.30 -2.57 19.65
N ARG A 111 -9.47 -1.96 19.50
CA ARG A 111 -10.73 -2.43 20.08
C ARG A 111 -11.91 -2.16 19.15
N ALA A 112 -13.05 -2.77 19.45
CA ALA A 112 -14.29 -2.49 18.75
C ALA A 112 -14.67 -1.01 18.91
N LEU A 113 -15.20 -0.42 17.83
CA LEU A 113 -15.74 0.93 17.81
C LEU A 113 -16.97 1.04 18.71
N ARG A 114 -17.05 2.11 19.49
CA ARG A 114 -18.16 2.44 20.39
C ARG A 114 -18.79 3.78 19.99
N PRO A 115 -20.04 4.06 20.40
CA PRO A 115 -20.69 5.34 20.11
C PRO A 115 -19.89 6.58 20.56
N SER A 116 -19.12 6.46 21.64
CA SER A 116 -18.27 7.56 22.13
C SER A 116 -17.07 7.89 21.23
N ASP A 117 -16.69 7.02 20.29
CA ASP A 117 -15.48 7.17 19.48
C ASP A 117 -15.73 8.00 18.20
N TRP A 118 -17.00 8.23 17.83
CA TRP A 118 -17.40 8.91 16.59
C TRP A 118 -16.76 10.28 16.37
N PRO A 119 -16.58 11.14 17.39
CA PRO A 119 -15.84 12.39 17.23
C PRO A 119 -14.41 12.15 16.70
N GLY A 120 -13.72 11.12 17.20
CA GLY A 120 -12.39 10.74 16.76
C GLY A 120 -12.38 10.15 15.35
N VAL A 121 -13.36 9.31 15.02
CA VAL A 121 -13.53 8.72 13.68
C VAL A 121 -13.75 9.81 12.63
N ARG A 122 -14.68 10.75 12.88
CA ARG A 122 -14.98 11.85 11.96
C ARG A 122 -13.78 12.77 11.76
N ARG A 123 -13.05 13.10 12.84
CA ARG A 123 -11.82 13.88 12.76
C ARG A 123 -10.80 13.21 11.83
N ILE A 124 -10.51 11.93 12.05
CA ILE A 124 -9.52 11.18 11.26
C ILE A 124 -9.98 11.00 9.80
N TYR A 125 -11.29 10.85 9.56
CA TYR A 125 -11.83 10.83 8.21
C TYR A 125 -11.59 12.18 7.50
N ALA A 126 -11.88 13.30 8.17
CA ALA A 126 -11.62 14.64 7.65
C ALA A 126 -10.13 14.83 7.32
N GLU A 127 -9.23 14.47 8.23
CA GLU A 127 -7.79 14.50 7.99
C GLU A 127 -7.39 13.67 6.75
N GLY A 128 -8.04 12.53 6.52
CA GLY A 128 -7.85 11.71 5.32
C GLY A 128 -8.30 12.41 4.04
N ILE A 129 -9.48 13.03 4.05
CA ILE A 129 -10.01 13.83 2.92
C ILE A 129 -9.07 15.00 2.60
N GLU A 130 -8.60 15.71 3.63
CA GLU A 130 -7.68 16.85 3.49
C GLU A 130 -6.37 16.48 2.79
N THR A 131 -5.88 15.24 2.92
CA THR A 131 -4.70 14.81 2.16
C THR A 131 -4.92 14.74 0.66
N GLY A 132 -6.18 14.68 0.22
CA GLY A 132 -6.57 14.40 -1.16
C GLY A 132 -6.20 13.00 -1.63
N ASN A 133 -5.60 12.13 -0.82
CA ASN A 133 -4.99 10.85 -1.23
C ASN A 133 -5.55 9.63 -0.47
N ALA A 134 -6.63 9.80 0.29
CA ALA A 134 -7.25 8.70 1.03
C ALA A 134 -8.56 8.18 0.42
N THR A 135 -9.34 9.07 -0.21
CA THR A 135 -10.70 8.75 -0.68
C THR A 135 -11.14 9.71 -1.79
N PHE A 136 -12.17 9.31 -2.53
CA PHE A 136 -12.89 10.19 -3.46
C PHE A 136 -13.97 11.05 -2.77
N GLU A 137 -14.32 10.74 -1.52
CA GLU A 137 -15.27 11.55 -0.75
C GLU A 137 -14.72 12.96 -0.54
N THR A 138 -15.54 13.97 -0.79
CA THR A 138 -15.17 15.38 -0.59
C THR A 138 -15.58 15.92 0.77
N GLU A 139 -16.49 15.22 1.46
CA GLU A 139 -16.98 15.57 2.80
C GLU A 139 -17.06 14.32 3.67
N VAL A 140 -16.95 14.49 4.99
CA VAL A 140 -17.08 13.36 5.93
C VAL A 140 -18.55 12.90 5.93
N PRO A 141 -18.85 11.64 5.56
CA PRO A 141 -20.22 11.14 5.61
C PRO A 141 -20.77 11.19 7.03
N ASP A 142 -22.09 11.32 7.15
CA ASP A 142 -22.73 11.33 8.46
C ASP A 142 -22.62 9.95 9.14
N HIS A 143 -22.82 9.95 10.45
CA HIS A 143 -22.73 8.75 11.28
C HIS A 143 -23.69 7.65 10.80
N GLY A 144 -24.95 7.97 10.52
CA GLY A 144 -25.94 6.97 10.12
C GLY A 144 -25.57 6.29 8.80
N THR A 145 -25.03 7.05 7.85
CA THR A 145 -24.52 6.53 6.58
C THR A 145 -23.37 5.56 6.78
N LEU A 146 -22.37 5.91 7.60
CA LEU A 146 -21.24 5.02 7.88
C LEU A 146 -21.67 3.77 8.66
N GLU A 147 -22.58 3.93 9.63
CA GLU A 147 -23.13 2.82 10.40
C GLU A 147 -23.96 1.86 9.54
N ALA A 148 -24.73 2.35 8.58
CA ALA A 148 -25.47 1.49 7.65
C ALA A 148 -24.53 0.78 6.65
N LYS A 149 -23.44 1.44 6.25
CA LYS A 149 -22.46 0.92 5.29
C LYS A 149 -21.55 -0.15 5.89
N TRP A 150 -21.03 0.08 7.10
CA TRP A 150 -20.03 -0.79 7.70
C TRP A 150 -20.62 -2.08 8.27
N LEU A 151 -19.98 -3.20 7.98
CA LEU A 151 -20.40 -4.51 8.45
C LEU A 151 -20.36 -4.57 9.99
N PRO A 152 -21.44 -4.99 10.67
CA PRO A 152 -21.43 -5.24 12.12
C PRO A 152 -20.31 -6.24 12.48
N GLY A 153 -19.66 -6.06 13.63
CA GLY A 153 -18.53 -6.91 14.06
C GLY A 153 -17.18 -6.57 13.41
N HIS A 154 -17.15 -5.78 12.33
CA HIS A 154 -15.92 -5.40 11.63
C HIS A 154 -15.67 -3.89 11.65
N ARG A 155 -15.84 -3.26 12.82
CA ARG A 155 -15.59 -1.83 13.05
C ARG A 155 -14.63 -1.67 14.21
N TRP A 156 -13.45 -1.11 13.94
CA TRP A 156 -12.33 -1.06 14.87
C TRP A 156 -11.82 0.36 15.02
N VAL A 157 -11.38 0.69 16.24
CA VAL A 157 -10.59 1.88 16.52
C VAL A 157 -9.27 1.46 17.15
N ALA A 158 -8.23 2.21 16.85
CA ALA A 158 -6.96 2.16 17.56
C ALA A 158 -6.90 3.36 18.48
N GLU A 159 -6.61 3.11 19.75
CA GLU A 159 -6.37 4.12 20.77
C GLU A 159 -4.87 4.20 21.04
N ALA A 160 -4.34 5.41 21.15
CA ALA A 160 -2.96 5.66 21.56
C ALA A 160 -2.91 6.96 22.35
N GLY A 161 -2.20 7.01 23.48
CA GLY A 161 -2.18 8.18 24.36
C GLY A 161 -3.57 8.67 24.81
N GLY A 162 -4.52 7.75 25.05
CA GLY A 162 -5.87 8.05 25.53
C GLY A 162 -6.81 8.72 24.51
N ARG A 163 -6.44 8.71 23.22
CA ARG A 163 -7.25 9.26 22.13
C ARG A 163 -7.35 8.28 20.96
N ILE A 164 -8.40 8.42 20.16
CA ILE A 164 -8.53 7.66 18.91
C ILE A 164 -7.43 8.09 17.94
N ALA A 165 -6.54 7.17 17.61
CA ALA A 165 -5.38 7.33 16.76
C ALA A 165 -5.59 6.79 15.34
N GLY A 166 -6.58 5.93 15.15
CA GLY A 166 -6.96 5.39 13.85
C GLY A 166 -8.28 4.62 13.93
N TRP A 167 -8.84 4.30 12.77
CA TRP A 167 -9.99 3.41 12.65
C TRP A 167 -9.89 2.54 11.40
N GLY A 168 -10.57 1.40 11.44
CA GLY A 168 -10.71 0.50 10.30
C GLY A 168 -12.08 -0.14 10.27
N ALA A 169 -12.62 -0.32 9.07
CA ALA A 169 -13.94 -0.90 8.89
C ALA A 169 -14.02 -1.71 7.59
N ALA A 170 -14.85 -2.76 7.61
CA ALA A 170 -15.19 -3.53 6.43
C ALA A 170 -16.59 -3.19 5.90
N THR A 171 -16.78 -3.26 4.58
CA THR A 171 -18.07 -3.08 3.89
C THR A 171 -18.28 -4.25 2.92
N ALA A 172 -19.51 -4.74 2.78
CA ALA A 172 -19.80 -5.78 1.79
C ALA A 172 -19.62 -5.24 0.36
N VAL A 173 -18.95 -6.00 -0.51
CA VAL A 173 -18.70 -5.57 -1.90
C VAL A 173 -19.95 -5.70 -2.77
N SER A 174 -20.83 -6.65 -2.46
CA SER A 174 -22.07 -6.88 -3.19
C SER A 174 -23.12 -7.52 -2.29
N SER A 175 -24.38 -7.23 -2.56
CA SER A 175 -25.54 -7.92 -1.94
C SER A 175 -25.81 -9.29 -2.54
N ARG A 176 -25.20 -9.63 -3.69
CA ARG A 176 -25.39 -10.92 -4.35
C ARG A 176 -24.78 -12.06 -3.50
N PRO A 177 -25.49 -13.17 -3.25
CA PRO A 177 -25.01 -14.24 -2.37
C PRO A 177 -23.63 -14.82 -2.73
N CYS A 178 -23.26 -14.84 -4.02
CA CYS A 178 -21.96 -15.33 -4.47
C CYS A 178 -20.76 -14.49 -3.99
N TYR A 179 -20.99 -13.30 -3.43
CA TYR A 179 -19.96 -12.41 -2.88
C TYR A 179 -20.06 -12.27 -1.35
N SER A 180 -20.80 -13.15 -0.66
CA SER A 180 -21.10 -12.97 0.77
C SER A 180 -19.86 -12.91 1.69
N GLY A 181 -18.74 -13.51 1.28
CA GLY A 181 -17.45 -13.41 1.99
C GLY A 181 -16.44 -12.49 1.33
N VAL A 182 -16.88 -11.60 0.44
CA VAL A 182 -16.03 -10.59 -0.20
C VAL A 182 -16.34 -9.22 0.40
N VAL A 183 -15.36 -8.63 1.08
CA VAL A 183 -15.48 -7.33 1.73
C VAL A 183 -14.41 -6.35 1.26
N GLU A 184 -14.77 -5.07 1.22
CA GLU A 184 -13.83 -3.98 1.05
C GLU A 184 -13.44 -3.41 2.41
N THR A 185 -12.13 -3.27 2.66
CA THR A 185 -11.60 -2.74 3.92
C THR A 185 -11.10 -1.31 3.76
N SER A 186 -11.33 -0.51 4.79
CA SER A 186 -10.77 0.83 4.93
C SER A 186 -9.91 0.92 6.19
N VAL A 187 -8.78 1.63 6.12
CA VAL A 187 -7.91 1.93 7.26
C VAL A 187 -7.52 3.40 7.20
N TYR A 188 -7.78 4.14 8.28
CA TYR A 188 -7.38 5.53 8.42
C TYR A 188 -6.59 5.71 9.70
N VAL A 189 -5.51 6.49 9.61
CA VAL A 189 -4.61 6.80 10.72
C VAL A 189 -4.55 8.31 10.85
N GLY A 190 -4.77 8.81 12.07
CA GLY A 190 -4.68 10.23 12.38
C GLY A 190 -3.29 10.77 12.08
N ALA A 191 -3.20 12.03 11.65
CA ALA A 191 -1.94 12.65 11.24
C ALA A 191 -0.86 12.58 12.33
N ASP A 192 -1.26 12.72 13.60
CA ASP A 192 -0.42 12.67 14.79
C ASP A 192 -0.01 11.25 15.23
N ALA A 193 -0.57 10.22 14.59
CA ALA A 193 -0.34 8.82 14.93
C ALA A 193 0.38 8.02 13.83
N ARG A 194 0.81 8.68 12.75
CA ARG A 194 1.58 8.06 11.67
C ARG A 194 2.95 7.60 12.17
N GLY A 195 3.47 6.51 11.61
CA GLY A 195 4.76 5.94 12.01
C GLY A 195 4.75 5.11 13.29
N ARG A 196 3.65 5.08 14.05
CA ARG A 196 3.51 4.38 15.34
C ARG A 196 2.98 2.94 15.24
N GLY A 197 2.89 2.41 14.03
CA GLY A 197 2.34 1.07 13.76
C GLY A 197 0.81 0.95 13.82
N VAL A 198 0.06 2.04 14.02
CA VAL A 198 -1.42 2.05 14.12
C VAL A 198 -2.11 1.38 12.91
N GLY A 199 -1.69 1.72 11.70
CA GLY A 199 -2.26 1.13 10.48
C GLY A 199 -2.05 -0.38 10.40
N ASN A 200 -0.87 -0.87 10.81
CA ASN A 200 -0.58 -2.31 10.88
C ASN A 200 -1.45 -3.01 11.92
N ALA A 201 -1.61 -2.41 13.10
CA ALA A 201 -2.43 -2.98 14.17
C ALA A 201 -3.91 -3.11 13.74
N LEU A 202 -4.47 -2.07 13.10
CA LEU A 202 -5.83 -2.07 12.58
C LEU A 202 -6.02 -3.09 11.45
N LEU A 203 -5.11 -3.13 10.48
CA LEU A 203 -5.21 -4.05 9.35
C LEU A 203 -5.08 -5.51 9.82
N ARG A 204 -4.17 -5.81 10.74
CA ARG A 204 -4.04 -7.13 11.35
C ARG A 204 -5.33 -7.55 12.05
N LYS A 205 -5.93 -6.66 12.84
CA LYS A 205 -7.20 -6.97 13.52
C LYS A 205 -8.34 -7.25 12.54
N GLN A 206 -8.42 -6.48 11.45
CA GLN A 206 -9.41 -6.71 10.40
C GLN A 206 -9.23 -8.05 9.71
N ILE A 207 -7.99 -8.42 9.39
CA ILE A 207 -7.66 -9.73 8.80
C ILE A 207 -8.07 -10.88 9.74
N GLU A 208 -7.67 -10.81 11.02
CA GLU A 208 -7.98 -11.85 12.00
C GLU A 208 -9.49 -12.02 12.21
N ALA A 209 -10.23 -10.91 12.30
CA ALA A 209 -11.68 -10.95 12.42
C ALA A 209 -12.35 -11.50 11.15
N ALA A 210 -11.92 -11.04 9.97
CA ALA A 210 -12.45 -11.50 8.69
C ALA A 210 -12.25 -13.01 8.49
N ASP A 211 -11.04 -13.51 8.77
CA ASP A 211 -10.72 -14.93 8.67
C ASP A 211 -11.55 -15.77 9.67
N ALA A 212 -11.79 -15.26 10.88
CA ALA A 212 -12.61 -15.93 11.89
C ALA A 212 -14.09 -16.01 11.49
N ASP A 213 -14.61 -14.95 10.84
CA ASP A 213 -16.01 -14.84 10.44
C ASP A 213 -16.28 -15.41 9.03
N GLY A 214 -15.29 -16.08 8.43
CA GLY A 214 -15.45 -16.78 7.15
C GLY A 214 -15.47 -15.88 5.92
N LEU A 215 -14.97 -14.65 6.02
CA LEU A 215 -14.77 -13.77 4.88
C LEU A 215 -13.50 -14.20 4.11
N TRP A 216 -13.67 -14.68 2.88
CA TRP A 216 -12.60 -15.29 2.08
C TRP A 216 -11.82 -14.28 1.23
N THR A 217 -12.30 -13.05 1.05
CA THR A 217 -11.58 -11.99 0.34
C THR A 217 -11.76 -10.64 1.01
N LEU A 218 -10.63 -10.02 1.38
CA LEU A 218 -10.56 -8.61 1.71
C LEU A 218 -9.96 -7.87 0.51
N GLN A 219 -10.62 -6.82 0.04
CA GLN A 219 -10.11 -5.98 -1.05
C GLN A 219 -10.06 -4.51 -0.66
N THR A 220 -9.32 -3.71 -1.41
CA THR A 220 -9.29 -2.26 -1.28
C THR A 220 -8.87 -1.64 -2.60
N ALA A 221 -9.39 -0.45 -2.90
CA ALA A 221 -8.88 0.42 -3.95
C ALA A 221 -8.05 1.56 -3.33
N ILE A 222 -6.81 1.74 -3.80
CA ILE A 222 -5.88 2.72 -3.24
C ILE A 222 -5.35 3.61 -4.37
N PHE A 223 -5.28 4.92 -4.13
CA PHE A 223 -4.63 5.83 -5.05
C PHE A 223 -3.14 5.48 -5.21
N PRO A 224 -2.57 5.46 -6.43
CA PRO A 224 -1.15 5.19 -6.64
C PRO A 224 -0.22 6.09 -5.81
N GLU A 225 -0.64 7.34 -5.56
CA GLU A 225 0.11 8.33 -4.78
C GLU A 225 0.17 8.00 -3.27
N ASN A 226 -0.73 7.14 -2.77
CA ASN A 226 -0.75 6.72 -1.37
C ASN A 226 0.19 5.51 -1.15
N VAL A 227 1.49 5.78 -1.35
CA VAL A 227 2.56 4.78 -1.24
C VAL A 227 2.58 4.09 0.13
N ALA A 228 2.29 4.83 1.20
CA ALA A 228 2.23 4.27 2.55
C ALA A 228 1.13 3.22 2.70
N SER A 229 -0.08 3.47 2.17
CA SER A 229 -1.17 2.50 2.20
C SER A 229 -0.87 1.28 1.32
N LEU A 230 -0.29 1.48 0.13
CA LEU A 230 0.14 0.37 -0.73
C LEU A 230 1.17 -0.52 -0.02
N ALA A 231 2.19 0.08 0.60
CA ALA A 231 3.20 -0.64 1.35
C ALA A 231 2.61 -1.39 2.54
N LEU A 232 1.70 -0.77 3.30
CA LEU A 232 0.98 -1.37 4.43
C LEU A 232 0.22 -2.63 4.00
N HIS A 233 -0.60 -2.54 2.94
CA HIS A 233 -1.41 -3.67 2.50
C HIS A 233 -0.55 -4.80 1.94
N ARG A 234 0.44 -4.49 1.10
CA ARG A 234 1.36 -5.51 0.58
C ARG A 234 2.14 -6.19 1.69
N ALA A 235 2.59 -5.43 2.69
CA ALA A 235 3.24 -5.96 3.88
C ALA A 235 2.34 -6.91 4.69
N ALA A 236 1.01 -6.77 4.59
CA ALA A 236 0.01 -7.62 5.24
C ALA A 236 -0.46 -8.80 4.35
N GLY A 237 0.21 -9.05 3.22
CA GLY A 237 -0.09 -10.17 2.32
C GLY A 237 -1.14 -9.86 1.25
N PHE A 238 -1.49 -8.59 1.03
CA PHE A 238 -2.32 -8.22 -0.11
C PHE A 238 -1.50 -8.25 -1.41
N ARG A 239 -2.10 -8.78 -2.48
CA ARG A 239 -1.56 -8.75 -3.84
C ARG A 239 -2.30 -7.71 -4.68
N THR A 240 -1.61 -7.13 -5.66
CA THR A 240 -2.26 -6.29 -6.67
C THR A 240 -3.05 -7.17 -7.63
N VAL A 241 -4.31 -6.82 -7.90
CA VAL A 241 -5.16 -7.54 -8.88
C VAL A 241 -5.35 -6.76 -10.18
N GLY A 242 -5.18 -5.44 -10.14
CA GLY A 242 -5.29 -4.60 -11.32
C GLY A 242 -5.19 -3.11 -11.00
N VAL A 243 -5.14 -2.32 -12.06
CA VAL A 243 -5.21 -0.85 -12.00
C VAL A 243 -6.41 -0.41 -12.81
N ARG A 244 -7.22 0.48 -12.26
CA ARG A 244 -8.27 1.18 -13.00
C ARG A 244 -7.77 2.57 -13.35
N GLU A 245 -7.46 2.78 -14.61
CA GLU A 245 -7.01 4.06 -15.14
C GLU A 245 -8.18 5.03 -15.30
N ARG A 246 -7.98 6.29 -14.90
CA ARG A 246 -8.91 7.41 -15.05
C ARG A 246 -10.34 7.07 -14.64
N ILE A 247 -10.49 6.27 -13.57
CA ILE A 247 -11.78 5.69 -13.18
C ILE A 247 -12.76 6.74 -12.65
N ALA A 248 -12.26 7.80 -12.03
CA ALA A 248 -13.09 8.85 -11.48
C ALA A 248 -12.38 10.21 -11.52
N ARG A 249 -13.19 11.27 -11.54
CA ARG A 249 -12.72 12.65 -11.53
C ARG A 249 -12.79 13.22 -10.11
N HIS A 250 -11.65 13.63 -9.58
CA HIS A 250 -11.51 14.21 -8.24
C HIS A 250 -10.86 15.59 -8.34
N HIS A 251 -11.50 16.62 -7.80
CA HIS A 251 -11.06 18.03 -7.93
C HIS A 251 -10.68 18.43 -9.37
N GLY A 252 -11.47 17.98 -10.34
CA GLY A 252 -11.25 18.30 -11.75
C GLY A 252 -10.22 17.41 -12.47
N VAL A 253 -9.48 16.56 -11.76
CA VAL A 253 -8.43 15.67 -12.29
C VAL A 253 -8.93 14.23 -12.35
N TRP A 254 -8.64 13.53 -13.45
CA TRP A 254 -8.91 12.10 -13.56
C TRP A 254 -7.87 11.31 -12.76
N ARG A 255 -8.33 10.37 -11.93
CA ARG A 255 -7.45 9.59 -11.06
C ARG A 255 -7.57 8.10 -11.30
N ASP A 256 -6.45 7.45 -11.08
CA ASP A 256 -6.31 6.00 -11.15
C ASP A 256 -6.52 5.38 -9.76
N THR A 257 -6.83 4.09 -9.72
CA THR A 257 -6.81 3.32 -8.47
C THR A 257 -6.13 1.98 -8.69
N VAL A 258 -5.29 1.58 -7.74
CA VAL A 258 -4.69 0.25 -7.65
C VAL A 258 -5.60 -0.60 -6.78
N ILE A 259 -6.08 -1.72 -7.32
CA ILE A 259 -6.91 -2.67 -6.58
C ILE A 259 -5.99 -3.72 -5.98
N LEU A 260 -6.11 -3.89 -4.67
CA LEU A 260 -5.40 -4.90 -3.90
C LEU A 260 -6.42 -5.85 -3.29
N GLU A 261 -6.04 -7.12 -3.18
CA GLU A 261 -6.82 -8.11 -2.44
C GLU A 261 -5.92 -8.98 -1.55
N ARG A 262 -6.49 -9.50 -0.47
CA ARG A 262 -5.98 -10.62 0.30
C ARG A 262 -7.05 -11.71 0.31
N ARG A 263 -6.67 -12.91 -0.08
CA ARG A 263 -7.50 -14.10 0.09
C ARG A 263 -7.16 -14.81 1.40
N ARG A 264 -8.17 -15.39 2.05
CA ARG A 264 -7.96 -16.19 3.24
C ARG A 264 -7.13 -17.42 2.89
N PRO A 265 -6.13 -17.80 3.70
CA PRO A 265 -5.34 -19.01 3.45
C PRO A 265 -6.23 -20.25 3.37
N GLY A 266 -6.08 -21.03 2.30
CA GLY A 266 -6.87 -22.25 2.05
C GLY A 266 -7.99 -22.10 1.00
N ASP A 267 -8.40 -20.86 0.67
CA ASP A 267 -9.46 -20.60 -0.32
C ASP A 267 -8.92 -20.39 -1.75
N ASP A 268 -7.63 -20.62 -1.97
CA ASP A 268 -6.97 -20.50 -3.29
C ASP A 268 -7.05 -21.81 -4.12
N ALA A 269 -7.61 -22.88 -3.55
CA ALA A 269 -7.74 -24.18 -4.20
C ALA A 269 -9.18 -24.38 -4.72
N VAL A 270 -9.39 -24.03 -5.99
CA VAL A 270 -10.51 -24.54 -6.81
C VAL A 270 -9.95 -25.04 -8.13
#